data_AF-A0A349CY55-F1
#
_entry.id   AF-A0A349CY55-F1
#
_cell.length_a   1.000
_cell.length_b   1.000
_cell.length_c   1.000
_cell.angle_alpha   90.00
_cell.angle_beta   90.00
_cell.angle_gamma   90.00
#
_symmetry.space_group_name_H-M   'P 1'
#
loop_
_entity.id
_entity.type
_entity.pdbx_description
1 polymer ?
#
loop_
_entity_poly.entity_id
_entity_poly.type
_entity_poly.pdbx_seq_one_letter_code
_entity_poly.pdbx_strand_id
1 'polypeptide(L)'
;MTPGEVRIGTSGWSYDHWKDVLYPPGAYTKRLEAYVAEFDTVELNGSFYRWPRASVFEGWRERVPPGFLMAVKAPRGLTHARKLRDPDEWGRRIGDGLDALGDAAGFLLFQLPPDFERDDERLARALEAMPRGVPVAVELRHPSWDDEAVYRLLESHGAASCVMSGAHLPCVLRATAETVYVRLHGPDHEHL
;
A
#
# COMPACT_ATOMS: atom_id res chain seq x y z
N MET A 1 5.83 0.53 14.96
CA MET A 1 4.72 -0.39 15.32
C MET A 1 5.19 -1.29 16.44
N THR A 2 4.36 -1.52 17.44
CA THR A 2 4.65 -2.43 18.57
C THR A 2 4.15 -3.85 18.25
N PRO A 3 4.76 -4.92 18.81
CA PRO A 3 4.28 -6.28 18.58
C PRO A 3 2.80 -6.43 18.97
N GLY A 4 1.98 -6.96 18.05
CA GLY A 4 0.55 -7.16 18.27
C GLY A 4 -0.33 -5.93 18.05
N GLU A 5 0.23 -4.78 17.67
CA GLU A 5 -0.54 -3.60 17.28
C GLU A 5 -1.27 -3.84 15.94
N VAL A 6 -2.57 -3.58 15.91
CA VAL A 6 -3.41 -3.70 14.71
C VAL A 6 -3.97 -2.32 14.38
N ARG A 7 -3.81 -1.92 13.12
CA ARG A 7 -4.34 -0.66 12.59
C ARG A 7 -5.28 -0.94 11.44
N ILE A 8 -6.45 -0.31 11.47
CA ILE A 8 -7.51 -0.50 10.49
C ILE A 8 -7.83 0.85 9.89
N GLY A 9 -7.81 0.91 8.57
CA GLY A 9 -8.14 2.11 7.82
C GLY A 9 -8.75 1.73 6.47
N THR A 10 -8.74 2.69 5.55
CA THR A 10 -9.38 2.54 4.25
C THR A 10 -8.40 2.80 3.11
N SER A 11 -8.82 2.40 1.91
CA SER A 11 -8.11 2.63 0.65
C SER A 11 -8.18 4.09 0.15
N GLY A 12 -7.94 5.06 1.02
CA GLY A 12 -8.06 6.50 0.73
C GLY A 12 -9.13 7.18 1.58
N TRP A 13 -9.24 8.50 1.47
CA TRP A 13 -10.09 9.33 2.34
C TRP A 13 -10.79 10.48 1.58
N SER A 14 -10.98 10.38 0.27
CA SER A 14 -11.60 11.47 -0.49
C SER A 14 -12.71 10.97 -1.39
N TYR A 15 -13.84 10.63 -0.78
CA TYR A 15 -15.00 10.06 -1.44
C TYR A 15 -16.27 10.88 -1.21
N ASP A 16 -17.00 11.20 -2.28
CA ASP A 16 -18.22 12.00 -2.17
C ASP A 16 -19.37 11.24 -1.49
N HIS A 17 -19.43 9.92 -1.65
CA HIS A 17 -20.45 9.06 -1.03
C HIS A 17 -20.28 8.89 0.49
N TRP A 18 -19.22 9.43 1.09
CA TRP A 18 -19.05 9.49 2.55
C TRP A 18 -19.55 10.80 3.16
N LYS A 19 -20.05 11.72 2.33
CA LYS A 19 -20.76 12.91 2.80
C LYS A 19 -21.96 12.49 3.64
N ASP A 20 -22.12 13.12 4.80
CA ASP A 20 -23.18 12.85 5.77
C ASP A 20 -23.12 11.41 6.37
N VAL A 21 -22.02 10.68 6.16
CA VAL A 21 -21.70 9.39 6.80
C VAL A 21 -20.46 9.54 7.68
N LEU A 22 -19.30 9.83 7.07
CA LEU A 22 -18.04 10.13 7.76
C LEU A 22 -17.76 11.64 7.76
N TYR A 23 -18.15 12.33 6.68
CA TYR A 23 -17.85 13.75 6.52
C TYR A 23 -19.03 14.61 6.95
N PRO A 24 -18.90 15.42 8.01
CA PRO A 24 -19.96 16.34 8.41
C PRO A 24 -20.18 17.41 7.33
N PRO A 25 -21.36 18.08 7.34
CA PRO A 25 -21.64 19.18 6.42
C PRO A 25 -20.50 20.22 6.40
N GLY A 26 -20.03 20.57 5.20
CA GLY A 26 -18.95 21.55 5.01
C GLY A 26 -17.52 20.99 5.09
N ALA A 27 -17.32 19.69 5.32
CA ALA A 27 -15.99 19.08 5.44
C ALA A 27 -15.27 18.83 4.10
N TYR A 28 -15.76 19.32 2.96
CA TYR A 28 -15.20 18.99 1.63
C TYR A 28 -13.69 19.26 1.53
N THR A 29 -13.23 20.42 2.01
CA THR A 29 -11.79 20.76 2.03
C THR A 29 -11.05 20.21 3.25
N LYS A 30 -11.80 19.70 4.25
CA LYS A 30 -11.30 19.19 5.53
C LYS A 30 -11.46 17.67 5.67
N ARG A 31 -11.52 16.96 4.55
CA ARG A 31 -11.78 15.51 4.54
C ARG A 31 -10.70 14.70 5.24
N LEU A 32 -9.44 15.12 5.14
CA LEU A 32 -8.35 14.44 5.84
C LEU A 32 -8.49 14.64 7.34
N GLU A 33 -8.78 15.86 7.78
CA GLU A 33 -8.97 16.23 9.17
C GLU A 33 -10.15 15.46 9.79
N ALA A 34 -11.26 15.32 9.06
CA ALA A 34 -12.37 14.48 9.49
C ALA A 34 -12.01 12.99 9.53
N TYR A 35 -11.18 12.52 8.61
CA TYR A 35 -10.76 11.12 8.55
C TYR A 35 -9.83 10.72 9.70
N VAL A 36 -8.81 11.55 9.99
CA VAL A 36 -7.82 11.27 11.05
C VAL A 36 -8.41 11.37 12.46
N ALA A 37 -9.63 11.89 12.59
CA ALA A 37 -10.37 11.85 13.86
C ALA A 37 -10.93 10.46 14.17
N GLU A 38 -11.14 9.61 13.16
CA GLU A 38 -11.80 8.31 13.28
C GLU A 38 -10.85 7.14 13.04
N PHE A 39 -9.77 7.35 12.27
CA PHE A 39 -8.79 6.32 11.92
C PHE A 39 -7.36 6.78 12.25
N ASP A 40 -6.48 5.81 12.48
CA ASP A 40 -5.05 6.04 12.77
C ASP A 40 -4.12 5.61 11.63
N THR A 41 -4.71 5.15 10.52
CA THR A 41 -3.99 4.75 9.31
C THR A 41 -4.81 4.96 8.04
N VAL A 42 -4.14 5.13 6.90
CA VAL A 42 -4.79 5.17 5.58
C VAL A 42 -3.88 4.64 4.48
N GLU A 43 -4.44 4.02 3.45
CA GLU A 43 -3.71 3.71 2.22
C GLU A 43 -3.84 4.85 1.20
N LEU A 44 -2.70 5.47 0.85
CA LEU A 44 -2.61 6.48 -0.20
C LEU A 44 -2.72 5.84 -1.58
N ASN A 45 -3.92 5.92 -2.18
CA ASN A 45 -4.15 5.41 -3.54
C ASN A 45 -3.84 6.43 -4.64
N GLY A 46 -3.81 7.73 -4.35
CA GLY A 46 -3.52 8.77 -5.35
C GLY A 46 -2.15 8.59 -6.02
N SER A 47 -1.16 8.12 -5.27
CA SER A 47 0.21 7.87 -5.73
C SER A 47 0.31 6.79 -6.81
N PHE A 48 -0.64 5.85 -6.84
CA PHE A 48 -0.74 4.83 -7.87
C PHE A 48 -0.95 5.43 -9.26
N TYR A 49 -1.88 6.39 -9.38
CA TYR A 49 -2.21 7.00 -10.66
C TYR A 49 -1.20 8.06 -11.07
N ARG A 50 -0.73 8.85 -10.10
CA ARG A 50 0.27 9.89 -10.32
C ARG A 50 1.14 10.01 -9.09
N TRP A 51 2.43 9.67 -9.24
CA TRP A 51 3.38 9.87 -8.15
C TRP A 51 3.51 11.37 -7.81
N PRO A 52 3.18 11.79 -6.57
CA PRO A 52 3.22 13.19 -6.17
C PRO A 52 4.66 13.73 -6.13
N ARG A 53 4.78 15.05 -5.96
CA ARG A 53 6.06 15.69 -5.59
C ARG A 53 6.29 15.52 -4.09
N ALA A 54 7.54 15.56 -3.64
CA ALA A 54 7.91 15.50 -2.22
C ALA A 54 7.12 16.50 -1.36
N SER A 55 6.93 17.74 -1.84
CA SER A 55 6.15 18.78 -1.14
C SER A 55 4.69 18.40 -0.86
N VAL A 56 4.10 17.48 -1.64
CA VAL A 56 2.74 16.98 -1.39
C VAL A 56 2.76 15.97 -0.24
N PHE A 57 3.78 15.12 -0.18
CA PHE A 57 4.00 14.19 0.93
C PHE A 57 4.29 14.95 2.24
N GLU A 58 5.11 16.00 2.19
CA GLU A 58 5.33 16.91 3.34
C GLU A 58 4.01 17.51 3.84
N GLY A 59 3.19 18.03 2.92
CA GLY A 59 1.88 18.58 3.27
C GLY A 59 0.89 17.54 3.83
N TRP A 60 1.02 16.25 3.47
CA TRP A 60 0.25 15.18 4.12
C TRP A 60 0.76 14.90 5.53
N ARG A 61 2.08 14.79 5.71
CA ARG A 61 2.71 14.60 7.02
C ARG A 61 2.31 15.69 8.02
N GLU A 62 2.31 16.94 7.59
CA GLU A 62 1.95 18.10 8.44
C GLU A 62 0.49 18.11 8.91
N ARG A 63 -0.39 17.38 8.21
CA ARG A 63 -1.83 17.36 8.48
C ARG A 63 -2.32 16.16 9.29
N VAL A 64 -1.43 15.21 9.57
CA VAL A 64 -1.78 14.04 10.37
C VAL A 64 -1.17 14.12 11.77
N PRO A 65 -1.83 13.59 12.80
CA PRO A 65 -1.30 13.62 14.16
C PRO A 65 -0.08 12.68 14.30
N PRO A 66 0.79 12.90 15.31
CA PRO A 66 1.88 11.98 15.62
C PRO A 66 1.39 10.54 15.79
N GLY A 67 2.13 9.61 15.20
CA GLY A 67 1.79 8.18 15.25
C GLY A 67 0.71 7.75 14.24
N PHE A 68 0.15 8.64 13.43
CA PHE A 68 -0.68 8.25 12.29
C PHE A 68 0.20 7.68 11.17
N LEU A 69 -0.22 6.57 10.55
CA LEU A 69 0.56 5.90 9.51
C LEU A 69 -0.13 5.93 8.14
N MET A 70 0.67 6.08 7.09
CA MET A 70 0.22 6.06 5.70
C MET A 70 0.88 4.91 4.96
N ALA A 71 0.07 4.01 4.40
CA ALA A 71 0.53 3.02 3.44
C ALA A 71 0.52 3.63 2.03
N VAL A 72 1.67 3.75 1.39
CA VAL A 72 1.78 4.39 0.07
C VAL A 72 1.70 3.34 -1.01
N LYS A 73 0.71 3.43 -1.90
CA LYS A 73 0.65 2.53 -3.04
C LYS A 73 1.66 2.94 -4.11
N ALA A 74 2.50 2.00 -4.52
CA ALA A 74 3.52 2.24 -5.53
C ALA A 74 2.89 2.65 -6.88
N PRO A 75 3.58 3.46 -7.70
CA PRO A 75 3.03 3.97 -8.94
C PRO A 75 2.68 2.86 -9.93
N ARG A 76 1.55 3.00 -10.63
CA ARG A 76 1.09 2.10 -11.70
C ARG A 76 2.13 1.93 -12.79
N GLY A 77 2.92 2.96 -13.05
CA GLY A 77 4.03 2.92 -14.00
C GLY A 77 5.07 1.84 -13.67
N LEU A 78 5.36 1.63 -12.40
CA LEU A 78 6.30 0.59 -11.94
C LEU A 78 5.64 -0.79 -11.93
N THR A 79 4.51 -0.92 -11.23
CA THR A 79 3.91 -2.23 -10.94
C THR A 79 3.13 -2.83 -12.11
N HIS A 80 2.46 -2.00 -12.92
CA HIS A 80 1.60 -2.47 -14.00
C HIS A 80 2.21 -2.25 -15.39
N ALA A 81 2.67 -1.03 -15.69
CA ALA A 81 3.15 -0.71 -17.03
C ALA A 81 4.50 -1.37 -17.32
N ARG A 82 5.47 -1.22 -16.39
CA ARG A 82 6.79 -1.83 -16.51
C ARG A 82 6.85 -3.26 -15.98
N LYS A 83 5.85 -3.70 -15.20
CA LYS A 83 5.86 -5.01 -14.52
C LYS A 83 7.20 -5.25 -13.81
N LEU A 84 7.57 -4.28 -12.97
CA LEU A 84 8.79 -4.25 -12.16
C LEU A 84 10.13 -4.13 -12.92
N ARG A 85 10.13 -3.91 -14.24
CA ARG A 85 11.37 -3.63 -14.98
C ARG A 85 11.96 -2.27 -14.63
N ASP A 86 13.29 -2.22 -14.63
CA ASP A 86 14.12 -1.03 -14.37
C ASP A 86 13.70 -0.28 -13.08
N PRO A 87 13.69 -0.96 -11.92
CA PRO A 87 13.10 -0.40 -10.70
C PRO A 87 13.92 0.74 -10.08
N ASP A 88 15.22 0.87 -10.41
CA ASP A 88 16.14 1.80 -9.76
C ASP A 88 15.70 3.28 -9.87
N GLU A 89 15.19 3.70 -11.02
CA GLU A 89 14.69 5.08 -11.21
C GLU A 89 13.49 5.36 -10.28
N TRP A 90 12.59 4.38 -10.16
CA TRP A 90 11.45 4.48 -9.27
C TRP A 90 11.84 4.38 -7.82
N GLY A 91 12.81 3.53 -7.47
CA GLY A 91 13.32 3.37 -6.10
C GLY A 91 13.76 4.70 -5.50
N ARG A 92 14.55 5.48 -6.23
CA ARG A 92 14.97 6.82 -5.80
C ARG A 92 13.78 7.76 -5.59
N ARG A 93 12.87 7.83 -6.57
CA ARG A 93 11.71 8.74 -6.51
C ARG A 93 10.70 8.34 -5.42
N ILE A 94 10.59 7.05 -5.15
CA ILE A 94 9.79 6.51 -4.04
C ILE A 94 10.44 6.86 -2.72
N GLY A 95 11.77 6.66 -2.59
CA GLY A 95 12.58 7.12 -1.46
C GLY A 95 12.33 8.58 -1.10
N ASP A 96 12.50 9.49 -2.06
CA ASP A 96 12.27 10.93 -1.83
C ASP A 96 10.86 11.23 -1.28
N GLY A 97 9.84 10.49 -1.72
CA GLY A 97 8.46 10.65 -1.26
C GLY A 97 8.21 10.07 0.13
N LEU A 98 8.80 8.91 0.44
CA LEU A 98 8.70 8.27 1.74
C LEU A 98 9.48 9.05 2.80
N ASP A 99 10.68 9.54 2.47
CA ASP A 99 11.48 10.40 3.35
C ASP A 99 10.72 11.71 3.67
N ALA A 100 10.03 12.28 2.67
CA ALA A 100 9.16 13.45 2.86
C ALA A 100 7.96 13.18 3.78
N LEU A 101 7.40 11.97 3.77
CA LEU A 101 6.39 11.53 4.75
C LEU A 101 6.99 11.32 6.15
N GLY A 102 8.28 11.01 6.25
CA GLY A 102 8.98 10.77 7.51
C GLY A 102 8.30 9.67 8.34
N ASP A 103 8.10 9.95 9.64
CA ASP A 103 7.53 8.99 10.59
C ASP A 103 6.08 8.55 10.27
N ALA A 104 5.39 9.26 9.36
CA ALA A 104 4.07 8.85 8.88
C ALA A 104 4.15 7.76 7.79
N ALA A 105 5.32 7.42 7.25
CA ALA A 105 5.48 6.38 6.25
C ALA A 105 5.35 4.98 6.87
N GLY A 106 4.15 4.38 6.79
CA GLY A 106 3.84 3.10 7.43
C GLY A 106 4.19 1.88 6.58
N PHE A 107 3.88 1.93 5.28
CA PHE A 107 4.11 0.84 4.34
C PHE A 107 4.33 1.37 2.92
N LEU A 108 5.03 0.59 2.09
CA LEU A 108 5.01 0.71 0.63
C LEU A 108 4.28 -0.51 0.05
N LEU A 109 3.16 -0.29 -0.64
CA LEU A 109 2.36 -1.37 -1.23
C LEU A 109 2.67 -1.54 -2.72
N PHE A 110 3.14 -2.73 -3.09
CA PHE A 110 3.24 -3.22 -4.47
C PHE A 110 2.03 -4.07 -4.79
N GLN A 111 1.04 -3.51 -5.47
CA GLN A 111 -0.01 -4.31 -6.10
C GLN A 111 0.42 -4.69 -7.52
N LEU A 112 0.64 -5.98 -7.76
CA LEU A 112 0.92 -6.51 -9.10
C LEU A 112 -0.39 -6.84 -9.82
N PRO A 113 -0.50 -6.58 -11.14
CA PRO A 113 -1.73 -6.85 -11.87
C PRO A 113 -1.93 -8.35 -12.13
N PRO A 114 -3.18 -8.78 -12.39
CA PRO A 114 -3.50 -10.19 -12.65
C PRO A 114 -2.92 -10.73 -13.95
N ASP A 115 -2.43 -9.89 -14.87
CA ASP A 115 -1.80 -10.30 -16.14
C ASP A 115 -0.26 -10.32 -16.06
N PHE A 116 0.31 -10.15 -14.86
CA PHE A 116 1.74 -10.25 -14.65
C PHE A 116 2.08 -11.61 -14.04
N GLU A 117 2.50 -12.54 -14.90
CA GLU A 117 3.02 -13.85 -14.50
C GLU A 117 4.29 -13.73 -13.65
N ARG A 118 4.49 -14.72 -12.78
CA ARG A 118 5.66 -14.89 -11.91
C ARG A 118 6.99 -14.65 -12.64
N ASP A 119 7.79 -13.80 -12.02
CA ASP A 119 9.16 -13.46 -12.42
C ASP A 119 9.95 -13.11 -11.15
N ASP A 120 10.58 -14.13 -10.57
CA ASP A 120 11.26 -14.04 -9.27
C ASP A 120 12.42 -13.04 -9.31
N GLU A 121 13.15 -12.98 -10.42
CA GLU A 121 14.29 -12.07 -10.59
C GLU A 121 13.81 -10.62 -10.57
N ARG A 122 12.73 -10.29 -11.29
CA ARG A 122 12.18 -8.92 -11.26
C ARG A 122 11.62 -8.54 -9.91
N LEU A 123 10.96 -9.47 -9.22
CA LEU A 123 10.46 -9.21 -7.87
C LEU A 123 11.63 -8.93 -6.91
N ALA A 124 12.66 -9.77 -6.91
CA ALA A 124 13.85 -9.60 -6.09
C ALA A 124 14.53 -8.24 -6.37
N ARG A 125 14.83 -7.95 -7.65
CA ARG A 125 15.46 -6.68 -8.05
C ARG A 125 14.63 -5.46 -7.67
N ALA A 126 13.30 -5.54 -7.75
CA ALA A 126 12.43 -4.44 -7.35
C ALA A 126 12.42 -4.23 -5.84
N LEU A 127 12.41 -5.29 -5.04
CA LEU A 127 12.49 -5.20 -3.58
C LEU A 127 13.85 -4.65 -3.12
N GLU A 128 14.95 -5.10 -3.74
CA GLU A 128 16.31 -4.60 -3.48
C GLU A 128 16.48 -3.10 -3.80
N ALA A 129 15.79 -2.63 -4.84
CA ALA A 129 15.87 -1.23 -5.27
C ALA A 129 15.04 -0.27 -4.40
N MET A 130 14.18 -0.77 -3.52
CA MET A 130 13.36 0.09 -2.66
C MET A 130 14.17 0.64 -1.47
N PRO A 131 13.85 1.87 -1.01
CA PRO A 131 14.49 2.45 0.16
C PRO A 131 14.27 1.57 1.39
N ARG A 132 15.31 1.46 2.23
CA ARG A 132 15.20 0.78 3.52
C ARG A 132 14.47 1.68 4.52
N GLY A 133 13.84 1.08 5.53
CA GLY A 133 13.22 1.79 6.65
C GLY A 133 11.69 1.84 6.62
N VAL A 134 11.07 1.59 5.47
CA VAL A 134 9.62 1.41 5.34
C VAL A 134 9.34 -0.03 4.92
N PRO A 135 8.49 -0.78 5.63
CA PRO A 135 8.17 -2.15 5.25
C PRO A 135 7.43 -2.18 3.90
N VAL A 136 7.76 -3.17 3.07
CA VAL A 136 7.12 -3.38 1.78
C VAL A 136 6.08 -4.49 1.91
N ALA A 137 4.88 -4.25 1.37
CA ALA A 137 3.86 -5.27 1.19
C ALA A 137 3.64 -5.55 -0.30
N VAL A 138 3.51 -6.82 -0.69
CA VAL A 138 3.32 -7.24 -2.08
C VAL A 138 2.00 -7.98 -2.21
N GLU A 139 1.08 -7.42 -2.99
CA GLU A 139 -0.18 -8.06 -3.38
C GLU A 139 -0.02 -8.73 -4.75
N LEU A 140 -0.09 -10.05 -4.74
CA LEU A 140 0.17 -10.94 -5.86
C LEU A 140 -1.18 -11.37 -6.48
N ARG A 141 -1.48 -10.96 -7.71
CA ARG A 141 -2.81 -11.22 -8.33
C ARG A 141 -2.83 -12.34 -9.37
N HIS A 142 -1.70 -12.66 -9.99
CA HIS A 142 -1.66 -13.78 -10.95
C HIS A 142 -1.43 -15.12 -10.19
N PRO A 143 -2.15 -16.22 -10.52
CA PRO A 143 -2.06 -17.48 -9.80
C PRO A 143 -0.65 -18.09 -9.72
N SER A 144 0.21 -17.86 -10.72
CA SER A 144 1.58 -18.40 -10.71
C SER A 144 2.47 -17.84 -9.59
N TRP A 145 2.03 -16.81 -8.87
CA TRP A 145 2.73 -16.30 -7.69
C TRP A 145 2.39 -17.05 -6.38
N ASP A 146 1.34 -17.87 -6.36
CA ASP A 146 1.00 -18.73 -5.22
C ASP A 146 1.91 -19.96 -5.22
N ASP A 147 3.14 -19.77 -4.72
CA ASP A 147 4.19 -20.79 -4.69
C ASP A 147 5.14 -20.55 -3.50
N GLU A 148 5.55 -21.63 -2.84
CA GLU A 148 6.43 -21.58 -1.67
C GLU A 148 7.77 -20.87 -1.93
N ALA A 149 8.33 -20.96 -3.15
CA ALA A 149 9.56 -20.25 -3.48
C ALA A 149 9.35 -18.73 -3.54
N VAL A 150 8.16 -18.26 -3.93
CA VAL A 150 7.81 -16.82 -3.88
C VAL A 150 7.69 -16.36 -2.43
N TYR A 151 7.05 -17.14 -1.57
CA TYR A 151 6.94 -16.79 -0.15
C TYR A 151 8.30 -16.74 0.54
N ARG A 152 9.20 -17.69 0.24
CA ARG A 152 10.59 -17.65 0.73
C ARG A 152 11.38 -16.45 0.21
N LEU A 153 11.14 -16.05 -1.03
CA LEU A 153 11.76 -14.85 -1.60
C LEU A 153 11.29 -13.58 -0.85
N LEU A 154 10.00 -13.49 -0.51
CA LEU A 154 9.49 -12.39 0.30
C LEU A 154 10.08 -12.41 1.71
N GLU A 155 10.13 -13.58 2.35
CA GLU A 155 10.76 -13.80 3.67
C GLU A 155 12.23 -13.35 3.68
N SER A 156 13.01 -13.71 2.67
CA SER A 156 14.43 -13.32 2.60
C SER A 156 14.65 -11.81 2.46
N HIS A 157 13.64 -11.09 1.97
CA HIS A 157 13.65 -9.62 1.82
C HIS A 157 12.92 -8.91 2.97
N GLY A 158 12.32 -9.64 3.92
CA GLY A 158 11.46 -9.07 4.95
C GLY A 158 10.21 -8.37 4.39
N ALA A 159 9.77 -8.74 3.19
CA ALA A 159 8.60 -8.18 2.54
C ALA A 159 7.34 -8.97 2.94
N ALA A 160 6.27 -8.26 3.26
CA ALA A 160 4.99 -8.87 3.61
C ALA A 160 4.23 -9.32 2.36
N SER A 161 3.83 -10.58 2.28
CA SER A 161 2.78 -11.01 1.37
C SER A 161 1.46 -10.37 1.84
N CYS A 162 0.79 -9.64 0.97
CA CYS A 162 -0.48 -9.02 1.30
C CYS A 162 -1.57 -10.09 1.33
N VAL A 163 -2.14 -10.31 2.50
CA VAL A 163 -3.32 -11.17 2.67
C VAL A 163 -4.52 -10.43 2.09
N MET A 164 -5.09 -10.94 1.00
CA MET A 164 -6.24 -10.33 0.34
C MET A 164 -7.51 -11.15 0.56
N SER A 165 -8.64 -10.46 0.66
CA SER A 165 -9.96 -11.08 0.68
C SER A 165 -10.91 -10.29 -0.19
N GLY A 166 -11.63 -10.97 -1.09
CA GLY A 166 -12.66 -10.37 -1.92
C GLY A 166 -13.13 -11.31 -3.02
N ALA A 167 -14.12 -10.87 -3.79
CA ALA A 167 -14.69 -11.63 -4.90
C ALA A 167 -13.60 -12.15 -5.86
N HIS A 168 -13.58 -13.46 -6.09
CA HIS A 168 -12.63 -14.16 -6.97
C HIS A 168 -11.14 -13.92 -6.65
N LEU A 169 -10.80 -13.48 -5.43
CA LEU A 169 -9.42 -13.35 -4.97
C LEU A 169 -9.07 -14.53 -4.05
N PRO A 170 -7.89 -15.14 -4.20
CA PRO A 170 -7.45 -16.18 -3.28
C PRO A 170 -7.16 -15.56 -1.91
N CYS A 171 -7.67 -16.17 -0.84
CA CYS A 171 -7.40 -15.78 0.54
C CYS A 171 -6.35 -16.71 1.13
N VAL A 172 -5.07 -16.36 0.96
CA VAL A 172 -3.94 -17.13 1.49
C VAL A 172 -3.46 -16.47 2.78
N LEU A 173 -3.70 -17.13 3.92
CA LEU A 173 -3.32 -16.64 5.25
C LEU A 173 -1.84 -16.93 5.56
N ARG A 174 -0.93 -16.24 4.87
CA ARG A 174 0.53 -16.40 5.02
C ARG A 174 1.17 -15.09 5.47
N ALA A 175 1.97 -15.17 6.53
CA ALA A 175 2.88 -14.10 6.93
C ALA A 175 4.29 -14.42 6.44
N THR A 176 4.93 -13.47 5.76
CA THR A 176 6.30 -13.58 5.23
C THR A 176 7.23 -12.51 5.79
N ALA A 177 6.78 -11.75 6.79
CA ALA A 177 7.56 -10.71 7.46
C ALA A 177 7.05 -10.54 8.89
N GLU A 178 7.78 -9.78 9.71
CA GLU A 178 7.37 -9.44 11.09
C GLU A 178 6.08 -8.59 11.11
N THR A 179 5.80 -7.88 10.01
CA THR A 179 4.60 -7.08 9.83
C THR A 179 3.66 -7.75 8.83
N VAL A 180 2.36 -7.76 9.12
CA VAL A 180 1.33 -8.31 8.23
C VAL A 180 0.54 -7.17 7.60
N TYR A 181 0.23 -7.29 6.30
CA TYR A 181 -0.61 -6.34 5.57
C TYR A 181 -1.84 -7.07 5.03
N VAL A 182 -3.03 -6.55 5.31
CA VAL A 182 -4.31 -7.17 4.91
C VAL A 182 -5.12 -6.18 4.06
N ARG A 183 -5.71 -6.65 2.97
CA ARG A 183 -6.61 -5.85 2.12
C ARG A 183 -7.92 -6.55 1.86
N LEU A 184 -9.01 -5.89 2.26
CA LEU A 184 -10.37 -6.36 2.05
C LEU A 184 -10.97 -5.60 0.86
N HIS A 185 -11.20 -6.32 -0.25
CA HIS A 185 -11.70 -5.78 -1.51
C HIS A 185 -13.23 -5.72 -1.61
N GLY A 186 -13.92 -6.20 -0.58
CA GLY A 186 -15.37 -6.27 -0.55
C GLY A 186 -15.92 -7.54 -1.19
N PRO A 187 -17.23 -7.78 -1.01
CA PRO A 187 -17.93 -8.95 -1.50
C PRO A 187 -18.14 -8.91 -3.02
N ASP A 188 -18.55 -10.03 -3.58
CA ASP A 188 -19.06 -10.08 -4.94
C ASP A 188 -20.41 -9.36 -5.01
N HIS A 189 -20.47 -8.28 -5.80
CA HIS A 189 -21.69 -7.48 -5.94
C HIS A 189 -22.83 -8.23 -6.65
N GLU A 190 -22.54 -9.35 -7.34
CA GLU A 190 -23.56 -10.21 -7.95
C GLU A 190 -24.12 -11.27 -6.98
N HIS A 191 -23.52 -11.43 -5.80
CA HIS A 191 -23.87 -12.45 -4.79
C HIS A 191 -23.99 -11.84 -3.38
N LEU A 192 -24.67 -10.69 -3.29
CA LEU A 192 -25.03 -9.99 -2.05
C LEU A 192 -26.40 -10.39 -1.51
#